data_AF-A0A4R5A8A5-F1
#
_entry.id   AF-A0A4R5A8A5-F1
#
_cell.length_a   1.000
_cell.length_b   1.000
_cell.length_c   1.000
_cell.angle_alpha   90.00
_cell.angle_beta   90.00
_cell.angle_gamma   90.00
#
_symmetry.space_group_name_H-M   'P 1'
#
loop_
_entity.id
_entity.type
_entity.pdbx_description
1 polymer ?
#
loop_
_entity_poly.entity_id
_entity_poly.type
_entity_poly.pdbx_seq_one_letter_code
_entity_poly.pdbx_strand_id
1 'polypeptide(L)'
;MPGRRPCGPRPAYGYEITAWLRDQGFSDIAEGTIYALLVRIEKHGLVEVRKVPSEKGPPRKVYSLNAQGQRHLEEIWRAWSFLAERLEQLREGGK
;
A
#
# COMPACT_ATOMS: atom_id res chain seq x y z
N MET A 1 8.15 -19.40 -11.76
CA MET A 1 6.82 -19.79 -11.24
C MET A 1 6.12 -18.53 -10.74
N PRO A 2 5.21 -17.89 -11.51
CA PRO A 2 4.56 -16.67 -11.07
C PRO A 2 3.28 -17.04 -10.32
N GLY A 3 3.36 -17.03 -8.99
CA GLY A 3 2.25 -17.47 -8.15
C GLY A 3 2.20 -16.68 -6.86
N ARG A 4 1.42 -15.60 -6.87
CA ARG A 4 0.36 -15.29 -5.89
C ARG A 4 0.00 -13.81 -5.97
N ARG A 5 -1.24 -13.53 -6.39
CA ARG A 5 -1.90 -12.26 -6.11
C ARG A 5 -1.98 -12.05 -4.59
N PRO A 6 -1.58 -10.90 -4.02
CA PRO A 6 -2.07 -10.50 -2.73
C PRO A 6 -3.50 -9.98 -2.91
N CYS A 7 -4.47 -10.89 -2.85
CA CYS A 7 -5.88 -10.55 -2.73
C CYS A 7 -6.19 -10.04 -1.31
N GLY A 8 -6.77 -8.85 -1.20
CA GLY A 8 -7.40 -8.31 0.03
C GLY A 8 -6.43 -7.79 1.10
N PRO A 9 -6.95 -7.16 2.19
CA PRO A 9 -6.18 -6.53 3.26
C PRO A 9 -5.48 -7.60 4.11
N ARG A 10 -4.53 -8.31 3.52
CA ARG A 10 -3.75 -9.31 4.21
C ARG A 10 -2.61 -8.59 4.94
N PRO A 11 -2.29 -9.04 6.17
CA PRO A 11 -1.14 -8.55 6.89
C PRO A 11 0.12 -8.70 6.02
N ALA A 12 0.85 -7.62 5.76
CA ALA A 12 2.01 -7.62 4.85
C ALA A 12 3.26 -7.10 5.56
N TYR A 13 4.41 -7.70 5.23
CA TYR A 13 5.71 -7.22 5.68
C TYR A 13 6.18 -6.05 4.81
N GLY A 14 6.96 -5.11 5.38
CA GLY A 14 7.46 -3.94 4.63
C GLY A 14 8.21 -4.32 3.35
N TYR A 15 9.06 -5.34 3.42
CA TYR A 15 9.78 -5.88 2.26
C TYR A 15 8.84 -6.50 1.21
N GLU A 16 7.80 -7.24 1.62
CA GLU A 16 6.83 -7.81 0.68
C GLU A 16 6.06 -6.72 -0.06
N ILE A 17 5.73 -5.62 0.63
CA ILE A 17 5.09 -4.46 0.02
C ILE A 17 6.03 -3.84 -1.03
N THR A 18 7.32 -3.68 -0.71
CA THR A 18 8.33 -3.18 -1.66
C THR A 18 8.49 -4.11 -2.87
N ALA A 19 8.60 -5.42 -2.64
CA ALA A 19 8.73 -6.42 -3.71
C ALA A 19 7.50 -6.40 -4.62
N TRP A 20 6.30 -6.40 -4.03
CA TRP A 20 5.06 -6.32 -4.78
C TRP A 20 4.95 -5.05 -5.62
N LEU A 21 5.31 -3.88 -5.07
CA LEU A 21 5.30 -2.63 -5.84
C LEU A 21 6.26 -2.66 -7.03
N ARG A 22 7.46 -3.24 -6.86
CA ARG A 22 8.40 -3.42 -7.96
C ARG A 22 7.84 -4.32 -9.06
N ASP A 23 7.17 -5.41 -8.68
CA ASP A 23 6.49 -6.31 -9.62
C ASP A 23 5.33 -5.62 -10.36
N GLN A 24 4.75 -4.55 -9.82
CA GLN A 24 3.74 -3.72 -10.48
C GLN A 24 4.33 -2.63 -11.39
N GLY A 25 5.65 -2.59 -11.58
CA GLY A 25 6.32 -1.62 -12.44
C GLY A 25 6.89 -0.40 -11.71
N PHE A 26 6.81 -0.34 -10.38
CA PHE A 26 7.46 0.70 -9.57
C PHE A 26 8.91 0.33 -9.23
N SER A 27 9.72 0.01 -10.24
CA SER A 27 11.09 -0.51 -10.08
C SER A 27 12.03 0.45 -9.35
N ASP A 28 11.84 1.75 -9.54
CA ASP A 28 12.80 2.79 -9.11
C ASP A 28 12.53 3.29 -7.69
N ILE A 29 11.58 2.67 -6.98
CA ILE A 29 11.30 3.04 -5.59
C ILE A 29 12.38 2.46 -4.67
N ALA A 30 13.09 3.38 -4.00
CA ALA A 30 14.01 3.03 -2.92
C ALA A 30 13.25 2.41 -1.75
N GLU A 31 13.79 1.32 -1.21
CA GLU A 31 13.19 0.59 -0.10
C GLU A 31 12.97 1.49 1.13
N GLY A 32 13.92 2.39 1.43
CA GLY A 32 13.80 3.38 2.50
C GLY A 32 12.57 4.28 2.38
N THR A 33 12.12 4.59 1.16
CA THR A 33 10.91 5.39 0.91
C THR A 33 9.65 4.65 1.37
N ILE A 34 9.56 3.35 1.08
CA ILE A 34 8.43 2.53 1.53
C ILE A 34 8.40 2.44 3.04
N TYR A 35 9.54 2.20 3.69
CA TYR A 35 9.59 2.16 5.15
C TYR A 35 9.23 3.50 5.80
N ALA A 36 9.69 4.62 5.24
CA ALA A 36 9.32 5.94 5.73
C ALA A 36 7.80 6.18 5.62
N LEU A 37 7.18 5.74 4.52
CA LEU A 37 5.72 5.80 4.35
C LEU A 37 4.98 4.90 5.35
N LEU A 38 5.44 3.67 5.57
CA LEU A 38 4.85 2.77 6.56
C LEU A 38 4.90 3.35 7.97
N VAL A 39 6.04 3.95 8.36
CA VAL A 39 6.18 4.65 9.65
C VAL A 39 5.21 5.84 9.73
N ARG A 40 5.02 6.58 8.64
CA ARG A 40 4.06 7.69 8.61
C ARG A 40 2.62 7.20 8.78
N ILE A 41 2.22 6.16 8.04
CA ILE A 41 0.88 5.55 8.13
C ILE A 41 0.62 4.98 9.54
N GLU A 42 1.63 4.35 10.16
CA GLU A 42 1.60 3.91 11.56
C GLU A 42 1.39 5.09 12.51
N LYS A 43 2.14 6.18 12.36
CA LYS A 43 1.99 7.41 13.17
C LYS A 43 0.63 8.08 13.02
N HIS A 44 0.01 7.98 11.84
CA HIS A 44 -1.34 8.48 11.58
C HIS A 44 -2.44 7.55 12.12
N GLY A 45 -2.10 6.40 12.70
CA GLY A 45 -3.08 5.49 13.29
C GLY A 45 -3.94 4.74 12.27
N LEU A 46 -3.51 4.67 11.00
CA LEU A 46 -4.28 4.04 9.92
C LEU A 46 -4.06 2.52 9.82
N VAL A 47 -3.05 2.01 10.52
CA VAL A 47 -2.68 0.59 10.52
C VAL A 47 -2.50 0.08 11.93
N GLU A 48 -2.85 -1.18 12.13
CA GLU A 48 -2.39 -1.99 13.25
C GLU A 48 -1.04 -2.62 12.90
N VAL A 49 -0.13 -2.61 13.88
CA VAL A 49 1.20 -3.20 13.74
C VAL A 49 1.34 -4.34 14.73
N ARG A 50 1.54 -5.55 14.21
CA ARG A 50 1.82 -6.74 15.03
C ARG A 50 3.29 -7.12 14.90
N LYS A 51 3.93 -7.40 16.03
CA LYS A 51 5.29 -7.95 16.07
C LYS A 51 5.18 -9.47 15.99
N VAL A 52 5.73 -10.05 14.93
CA VAL A 52 5.77 -11.50 14.72
C VAL A 52 7.20 -11.99 14.99
N PRO A 53 7.38 -13.02 15.84
CA PRO A 53 8.68 -13.65 16.04
C PRO A 53 9.27 -14.11 14.70
N SER A 54 10.57 -13.91 14.50
CA SER A 54 11.31 -14.43 13.35
C SER A 54 12.10 -15.65 13.80
N GLU A 55 12.12 -16.73 13.01
CA GLU A 55 12.92 -17.94 13.31
C GLU A 55 14.41 -17.63 13.42
N LYS A 56 14.88 -16.61 12.68
CA LYS A 56 16.22 -16.03 12.78
C LYS A 56 16.10 -14.50 12.72
N GLY A 57 16.68 -13.81 13.70
CA GLY A 57 16.78 -12.35 13.71
C GLY A 57 15.68 -11.60 14.49
N PRO A 58 15.66 -10.26 14.39
CA PRO A 58 14.75 -9.42 15.17
C PRO A 58 13.27 -9.65 14.79
N PRO A 59 12.32 -9.35 15.71
CA PRO A 59 10.90 -9.49 15.45
C PRO A 59 10.48 -8.63 14.26
N ARG A 60 9.66 -9.21 13.37
CA ARG A 60 9.19 -8.55 12.15
C ARG A 60 7.90 -7.79 12.43
N LYS A 61 7.80 -6.56 11.94
CA LYS A 61 6.55 -5.82 11.95
C LYS A 61 5.68 -6.28 10.78
N VAL A 62 4.43 -6.59 11.09
CA VAL A 62 3.38 -6.87 10.11
C VAL A 62 2.34 -5.78 10.21
N TYR A 63 2.01 -5.17 9.07
CA TYR A 63 1.07 -4.07 8.97
C TYR A 63 -0.29 -4.58 8.47
N SER A 64 -1.37 -4.09 9.04
CA SER A 64 -2.74 -4.36 8.58
C SER A 64 -3.57 -3.09 8.69
N LEU A 65 -4.38 -2.77 7.68
CA LEU A 65 -5.31 -1.64 7.78
C LEU A 65 -6.30 -1.90 8.91
N ASN A 66 -6.54 -0.87 9.73
CA ASN A 66 -7.62 -0.90 10.71
C ASN A 66 -8.86 -0.20 10.14
N ALA A 67 -9.92 -0.10 10.95
CA ALA A 67 -11.18 0.52 10.52
C ALA A 67 -11.02 1.98 10.05
N GLN A 68 -10.10 2.75 10.66
CA GLN A 68 -9.82 4.12 10.23
C GLN A 68 -9.05 4.15 8.90
N GLY A 69 -8.03 3.32 8.76
CA GLY A 69 -7.27 3.18 7.52
C GLY A 69 -8.14 2.73 6.35
N GLN A 70 -9.09 1.82 6.60
CA GLN A 70 -10.03 1.36 5.58
C GLN A 70 -10.95 2.49 5.10
N ARG A 71 -11.51 3.29 6.01
CA ARG A 71 -12.31 4.47 5.64
C ARG A 71 -11.50 5.50 4.87
N HIS A 72 -10.27 5.77 5.32
CA HIS A 72 -9.39 6.71 4.64
C HIS A 72 -9.01 6.23 3.23
N LEU A 73 -8.77 4.93 3.07
CA LEU A 73 -8.50 4.33 1.76
C LEU A 73 -9.71 4.48 0.82
N GLU A 74 -10.93 4.29 1.32
CA GLU A 74 -12.16 4.49 0.53
C GLU A 74 -12.33 5.95 0.09
N GLU A 75 -11.99 6.92 0.93
CA GLU A 75 -12.00 8.34 0.57
C GLU A 75 -11.00 8.65 -0.55
N ILE A 76 -9.78 8.12 -0.44
CA ILE A 76 -8.74 8.26 -1.49
C ILE A 76 -9.23 7.66 -2.80
N TRP A 77 -9.82 6.47 -2.78
CA TRP A 77 -10.34 5.84 -3.99
C TRP A 77 -11.48 6.61 -4.64
N ARG A 78 -12.37 7.21 -3.84
CA ARG A 78 -13.44 8.08 -4.36
C ARG A 78 -12.87 9.32 -5.03
N ALA A 79 -11.93 10.00 -4.39
CA ALA A 79 -11.27 11.18 -4.95
C ALA A 79 -10.48 10.85 -6.23
N TRP A 80 -9.74 9.73 -6.23
CA TRP A 80 -9.00 9.26 -7.38
C TRP A 80 -9.92 8.92 -8.56
N SER A 81 -11.01 8.19 -8.30
CA SER A 81 -11.98 7.81 -9.35
C SER A 81 -12.61 9.04 -9.97
N PHE A 82 -12.99 10.03 -9.16
CA PHE A 82 -13.51 11.31 -9.65
C PHE A 82 -12.50 12.03 -10.52
N LEU A 83 -11.24 12.15 -10.08
CA LEU A 83 -10.19 12.81 -10.87
C LEU A 83 -9.93 12.09 -12.19
N ALA A 84 -9.83 10.76 -12.16
CA ALA A 84 -9.61 9.95 -13.35
C ALA A 84 -10.75 10.11 -14.37
N GLU A 85 -12.01 10.12 -13.91
CA GLU A 85 -13.18 10.35 -14.76
C GLU A 85 -13.12 11.74 -15.43
N ARG A 86 -12.76 12.78 -14.68
CA ARG A 86 -12.64 14.14 -15.24
C ARG A 86 -11.52 14.27 -16.25
N LEU A 87 -10.37 13.65 -16.00
CA LEU A 87 -9.27 13.62 -16.95
C LEU A 87 -9.64 12.86 -18.22
N GLU A 88 -10.40 11.77 -18.10
CA GLU A 88 -10.90 11.01 -19.24
C GLU A 88 -11.85 11.85 -20.10
N GLN A 89 -12.81 12.55 -19.47
CA GLN A 89 -13.72 13.46 -20.17
C GLN A 89 -12.97 14.56 -20.94
N LEU A 90 -11.90 15.13 -20.35
CA LEU A 90 -11.06 16.11 -21.03
C LEU A 90 -10.29 15.52 -22.22
N ARG A 91 -9.82 14.28 -22.09
CA ARG A 91 -9.13 13.56 -23.18
C ARG A 91 -10.05 13.30 -24.37
N GLU A 92 -11.32 12.95 -24.11
CA GLU A 92 -12.31 12.66 -25.14
C GLU A 92 -12.93 13.93 -25.76
N GLY A 93 -13.14 14.96 -24.96
CA GLY A 93 -13.69 16.26 -25.39
C GLY A 93 -12.69 17.20 -26.06
N GLY A 94 -11.41 16.82 -26.13
CA GLY A 94 -10.35 17.54 -26.85
C GLY A 94 -10.25 17.19 -28.35
N LYS A 95 -11.32 16.65 -28.94
CA LYS A 95 -11.48 16.51 -30.40
C LYS A 95 -12.34 17.63 -30.96
#